data_AF-A0A2V9SLK5-F1
#
_entry.id   AF-A0A2V9SLK5-F1
#
_cell.length_a   1.000
_cell.length_b   1.000
_cell.length_c   1.000
_cell.angle_alpha   90.00
_cell.angle_beta   90.00
_cell.angle_gamma   90.00
#
_symmetry.space_group_name_H-M   'P 1'
#
loop_
_entity.id
_entity.type
_entity.pdbx_description
1 polymer ?
#
loop_
_entity_poly.entity_id
_entity_poly.type
_entity_poly.pdbx_seq_one_letter_code
_entity_poly.pdbx_strand_id
1 'polypeptide(L)'
;MTEDVVFQGCERMFHSQSARFTRSHAGETGQQSDTRNLHTFLRRKRPRRVWFVAWLLIFVSVFLRGGSACGQSPSNVKPTAQPKETASEHVGSLACAECHKQIYNKYSQTGMGRSMSLVTPEILKAQPTSGSIEDKNTGLHFDVYARDGQLFQSEYELDSNGKEIFRDTRAVKWIIGAGENGLGGLVQQGDYVFQAPLSFYSKAQRWELSPGYELGNSGFNRPILPGCISCHSGRPNALPEGNGHFANRPFSELAIGCENCHGPGLAHVVAHRMGFENVHGHDSSIVNPASLTPALADNICMSCHQTGDVRVLRPGKDYKDFRPGTPLEDTLSILMVPPKRESPPQQDLLEHYYSMTLSKCYRASGEKLSCISCHDPHVEPTREEAPAYFKQQCLRCHNEKSCTLPLQVRERRQPADDCAGCHMQKRDVREISHSSITNHRILTRPDEPFPDIAFQQTTPALPDLIHLNPAPGKKGIPPSALVLLQAYGELVEKHPEYLTRYYTVLDQLERTDPDDPLVQGAIGNRELHAGKYQKAVEHLQRAIKEGHAKTVLYTDLADALVKLDRASEAVQVLKQAADRDPFNAELRKRLIVQLIQVKDHVNARAQMEDYVQRFPADSFMRQLLARVQSMGQAK
;
A
#
# COMPACT_ATOMS: atom_id res chain seq x y z
N MET A 1 -0.36 32.18 -36.30
CA MET A 1 0.17 30.80 -36.17
C MET A 1 -1.02 29.88 -36.08
N THR A 2 -1.03 28.76 -36.81
CA THR A 2 -2.14 27.78 -36.74
C THR A 2 -2.09 27.00 -35.42
N GLU A 3 -3.23 26.53 -34.91
CA GLU A 3 -3.30 25.70 -33.68
C GLU A 3 -2.34 24.50 -33.76
N ASP A 4 -2.17 23.93 -34.96
CA ASP A 4 -1.21 22.86 -35.25
C ASP A 4 0.25 23.22 -34.88
N VAL A 5 0.69 24.46 -35.10
CA VAL A 5 2.08 24.88 -34.76
C VAL A 5 2.27 25.01 -33.26
N VAL A 6 1.22 25.42 -32.53
CA VAL A 6 1.25 25.58 -31.07
C VAL A 6 1.34 24.22 -30.39
N PHE A 7 0.45 23.32 -30.77
CA PHE A 7 0.41 21.97 -30.22
C PHE A 7 1.65 21.14 -30.60
N GLN A 8 2.23 21.33 -31.80
CA GLN A 8 3.53 20.74 -32.15
C GLN A 8 4.72 21.32 -31.34
N GLY A 9 4.62 22.57 -30.89
CA GLY A 9 5.57 23.15 -29.94
C GLY A 9 5.43 22.54 -28.55
N CYS A 10 4.18 22.35 -28.11
CA CYS A 10 3.84 21.68 -26.84
C CYS A 10 4.32 20.23 -26.82
N GLU A 11 4.11 19.49 -27.91
CA GLU A 11 4.57 18.10 -28.07
C GLU A 11 6.09 17.98 -27.90
N ARG A 12 6.86 18.90 -28.49
CA ARG A 12 8.32 18.94 -28.30
C ARG A 12 8.73 19.24 -26.86
N MET A 13 8.00 20.13 -26.18
CA MET A 13 8.22 20.41 -24.75
C MET A 13 7.90 19.19 -23.88
N PHE A 14 6.77 18.53 -24.14
CA PHE A 14 6.40 17.28 -23.47
C PHE A 14 7.42 16.17 -23.73
N HIS A 15 7.91 15.96 -24.95
CA HIS A 15 8.90 14.93 -25.22
C HIS A 15 10.24 15.18 -24.54
N SER A 16 10.68 16.45 -24.45
CA SER A 16 11.90 16.83 -23.74
C SER A 16 11.85 16.57 -22.23
N GLN A 17 10.64 16.67 -21.63
CA GLN A 17 10.42 16.28 -20.23
C GLN A 17 10.06 14.81 -20.08
N SER A 18 9.35 14.19 -21.02
CA SER A 18 9.00 12.75 -20.97
C SER A 18 10.25 11.88 -21.09
N ALA A 19 11.30 12.34 -21.77
CA ALA A 19 12.62 11.71 -21.75
C ALA A 19 13.32 11.83 -20.38
N ARG A 20 12.90 12.77 -19.52
CA ARG A 20 13.25 12.83 -18.10
C ARG A 20 12.29 11.99 -17.23
N PHE A 21 10.99 11.95 -17.53
CA PHE A 21 10.00 11.12 -16.83
C PHE A 21 10.15 9.60 -17.10
N THR A 22 10.49 9.20 -18.33
CA THR A 22 10.82 7.79 -18.66
C THR A 22 12.13 7.33 -18.01
N ARG A 23 13.05 8.27 -17.71
CA ARG A 23 14.22 8.00 -16.85
C ARG A 23 13.87 7.98 -15.36
N SER A 24 12.77 8.62 -14.93
CA SER A 24 12.27 8.54 -13.55
C SER A 24 11.32 7.35 -13.33
N HIS A 25 10.91 6.65 -14.38
CA HIS A 25 10.13 5.40 -14.30
C HIS A 25 10.97 4.13 -14.20
N ALA A 26 12.28 4.27 -14.07
CA ALA A 26 13.07 3.31 -13.30
C ALA A 26 13.27 3.92 -11.90
N GLY A 27 12.31 3.70 -11.01
CA GLY A 27 12.42 4.12 -9.61
C GLY A 27 11.70 5.42 -9.25
N GLU A 28 10.44 5.29 -8.82
CA GLU A 28 9.95 6.06 -7.68
C GLU A 28 10.33 5.34 -6.38
N THR A 29 11.65 5.30 -6.13
CA THR A 29 12.35 5.38 -4.84
C THR A 29 13.81 4.96 -5.08
N GLY A 30 14.75 5.90 -4.87
CA GLY A 30 16.15 5.57 -4.57
C GLY A 30 17.17 5.58 -5.72
N GLN A 31 17.77 6.76 -5.92
CA GLN A 31 19.22 7.00 -6.02
C GLN A 31 20.05 6.49 -7.23
N GLN A 32 20.60 7.49 -7.95
CA GLN A 32 21.60 7.40 -9.01
C GLN A 32 22.92 6.73 -8.58
N SER A 33 23.40 5.77 -9.38
CA SER A 33 24.84 5.52 -9.53
C SER A 33 25.23 5.25 -10.99
N ASP A 34 26.44 5.69 -11.30
CA ASP A 34 26.98 6.05 -12.61
C ASP A 34 27.67 4.83 -13.26
N THR A 35 27.19 4.34 -14.41
CA THR A 35 27.98 3.41 -15.25
C THR A 35 27.81 3.66 -16.74
N ARG A 36 28.96 3.92 -17.38
CA ARG A 36 29.17 4.21 -18.80
C ARG A 36 28.94 2.98 -19.69
N ASN A 37 28.38 3.25 -20.87
CA ASN A 37 28.57 2.61 -22.18
C ASN A 37 29.23 1.21 -22.22
N LEU A 38 28.51 0.22 -22.76
CA LEU A 38 29.14 -0.71 -23.70
C LEU A 38 28.12 -1.19 -24.75
N HIS A 39 28.34 -0.73 -25.98
CA HIS A 39 27.67 -1.14 -27.19
C HIS A 39 28.37 -2.35 -27.81
N THR A 40 27.61 -3.08 -28.64
CA THR A 40 27.99 -3.88 -29.84
C THR A 40 28.31 -5.37 -29.76
N PHE A 41 27.89 -6.03 -30.87
CA PHE A 41 28.21 -7.36 -31.42
C PHE A 41 27.33 -8.52 -30.89
N LEU A 42 26.58 -9.32 -31.68
CA LEU A 42 26.77 -9.81 -33.05
C LEU A 42 25.47 -10.23 -33.77
N ARG A 43 25.64 -10.27 -35.09
CA ARG A 43 24.74 -10.46 -36.23
C ARG A 43 24.52 -11.95 -36.57
N ARG A 44 23.37 -12.26 -37.21
CA ARG A 44 23.09 -13.38 -38.17
C ARG A 44 23.07 -14.81 -37.56
N LYS A 45 22.20 -15.76 -37.93
CA LYS A 45 21.59 -16.12 -39.23
C LYS A 45 20.21 -16.83 -39.08
N ARG A 46 19.28 -16.58 -40.02
CA ARG A 46 18.22 -17.52 -40.46
C ARG A 46 18.83 -18.61 -41.37
N PRO A 47 18.28 -19.83 -41.47
CA PRO A 47 17.12 -20.16 -42.35
C PRO A 47 16.21 -21.25 -41.68
N ARG A 48 15.16 -21.87 -42.22
CA ARG A 48 14.49 -21.97 -43.53
C ARG A 48 13.08 -22.57 -43.28
N ARG A 49 12.13 -22.24 -44.17
CA ARG A 49 10.75 -22.76 -44.24
C ARG A 49 10.70 -24.27 -44.49
N VAL A 50 9.67 -24.94 -43.95
CA VAL A 50 9.03 -26.12 -44.56
C VAL A 50 7.52 -25.98 -44.40
N TRP A 51 6.80 -26.14 -45.51
CA TRP A 51 5.35 -26.22 -45.63
C TRP A 51 4.85 -27.61 -45.21
N PHE A 52 3.66 -27.75 -44.61
CA PHE A 52 2.71 -28.79 -45.00
C PHE A 52 1.26 -28.41 -44.65
N VAL A 53 0.39 -28.91 -45.51
CA VAL A 53 -0.99 -28.50 -45.80
C VAL A 53 -2.03 -29.21 -44.92
N ALA A 54 -3.12 -28.48 -44.69
CA ALA A 54 -4.46 -28.80 -44.23
C ALA A 54 -4.92 -30.27 -44.20
N TRP A 55 -5.73 -30.60 -43.17
CA TRP A 55 -6.92 -31.43 -43.30
C TRP A 55 -8.07 -30.85 -42.46
N LEU A 56 -9.23 -30.79 -43.09
CA LEU A 56 -10.48 -30.17 -42.67
C LEU A 56 -11.50 -31.30 -42.57
N LEU A 57 -12.15 -31.48 -41.42
CA LEU A 57 -13.37 -32.28 -41.36
C LEU A 57 -14.41 -31.64 -40.42
N ILE A 58 -15.56 -31.47 -41.05
CA ILE A 58 -16.84 -30.94 -40.62
C ILE A 58 -17.55 -31.99 -39.76
N PHE A 59 -18.23 -31.57 -38.69
CA PHE A 59 -19.52 -32.17 -38.34
C PHE A 59 -20.45 -31.12 -37.72
N VAL A 60 -21.51 -30.85 -38.47
CA VAL A 60 -22.71 -30.09 -38.09
C VAL A 60 -23.64 -31.02 -37.34
N SER A 61 -24.23 -30.57 -36.24
CA SER A 61 -25.57 -31.04 -35.86
C SER A 61 -26.38 -29.91 -35.21
N VAL A 62 -27.47 -29.61 -35.90
CA VAL A 62 -28.53 -28.65 -35.61
C VAL A 62 -29.49 -29.27 -34.60
N PHE A 63 -29.94 -28.49 -33.60
CA PHE A 63 -31.27 -28.66 -33.03
C PHE A 63 -31.97 -27.29 -32.91
N LEU A 64 -33.09 -27.20 -33.60
CA LEU A 64 -34.06 -26.09 -33.65
C LEU A 64 -35.33 -26.54 -32.92
N ARG A 65 -35.93 -25.62 -32.14
CA ARG A 65 -37.38 -25.36 -31.89
C ARG A 65 -37.51 -24.64 -30.53
N GLY A 66 -38.25 -23.55 -30.34
CA GLY A 66 -39.23 -22.82 -31.15
C GLY A 66 -40.40 -22.35 -30.27
N GLY A 67 -40.81 -21.08 -30.41
CA GLY A 67 -42.06 -20.49 -29.89
C GLY A 67 -41.95 -19.81 -28.52
N SER A 68 -42.55 -18.66 -28.21
CA SER A 68 -43.51 -17.79 -28.90
C SER A 68 -43.46 -16.39 -28.27
N ALA A 69 -43.71 -15.37 -29.08
CA ALA A 69 -43.83 -13.98 -28.64
C ALA A 69 -45.24 -13.69 -28.08
N CYS A 70 -45.29 -13.04 -26.93
CA CYS A 70 -46.44 -12.23 -26.50
C CYS A 70 -45.89 -10.89 -25.99
N GLY A 71 -46.26 -9.81 -26.68
CA GLY A 71 -45.82 -8.46 -26.37
C GLY A 71 -46.49 -7.91 -25.11
N GLN A 72 -45.68 -7.34 -24.23
CA GLN A 72 -46.08 -6.33 -23.26
C GLN A 72 -44.99 -5.26 -23.22
N SER A 73 -45.38 -4.00 -23.43
CA SER A 73 -44.51 -2.84 -23.32
C SER A 73 -43.88 -2.77 -21.92
N PRO A 74 -42.54 -2.70 -21.79
CA PRO A 74 -41.92 -2.48 -20.50
C PRO A 74 -41.98 -0.98 -20.18
N SER A 75 -42.83 -0.64 -19.21
CA SER A 75 -42.76 0.61 -18.47
C SER A 75 -41.34 0.78 -17.93
N ASN A 76 -40.66 1.80 -18.44
CA ASN A 76 -39.29 2.14 -18.15
C ASN A 76 -39.21 2.83 -16.77
N VAL A 77 -39.33 2.04 -15.70
CA VAL A 77 -38.98 2.46 -14.35
C VAL A 77 -37.93 1.48 -13.87
N LYS A 78 -36.65 1.83 -14.03
CA LYS A 78 -35.57 1.14 -13.32
C LYS A 78 -35.84 1.32 -11.83
N PRO A 79 -36.14 0.25 -11.07
CA PRO A 79 -36.03 0.34 -9.63
C PRO A 79 -34.54 0.53 -9.38
N THR A 80 -34.16 1.70 -8.85
CA THR A 80 -32.89 1.89 -8.15
C THR A 80 -32.95 0.95 -6.95
N ALA A 81 -32.61 -0.32 -7.17
CA ALA A 81 -32.29 -1.23 -6.11
C ALA A 81 -31.03 -0.66 -5.45
N GLN A 82 -31.22 0.12 -4.39
CA GLN A 82 -30.16 0.30 -3.42
C GLN A 82 -29.70 -1.10 -3.03
N PRO A 83 -28.40 -1.41 -3.07
CA PRO A 83 -27.92 -2.67 -2.54
C PRO A 83 -28.47 -2.78 -1.12
N LYS A 84 -29.31 -3.79 -0.85
CA LYS A 84 -29.63 -4.17 0.52
C LYS A 84 -28.27 -4.37 1.18
N GLU A 85 -27.92 -3.50 2.13
CA GLU A 85 -26.75 -3.73 2.98
C GLU A 85 -26.88 -5.14 3.52
N THR A 86 -26.06 -6.05 3.02
CA THR A 86 -25.92 -7.38 3.58
C THR A 86 -25.51 -7.19 5.03
N ALA A 87 -26.26 -7.77 5.97
CA ALA A 87 -25.94 -7.67 7.38
C ALA A 87 -24.47 -8.04 7.61
N SER A 88 -23.69 -7.10 8.15
CA SER A 88 -22.27 -7.28 8.43
C SER A 88 -22.10 -8.26 9.58
N GLU A 89 -21.22 -9.25 9.43
CA GLU A 89 -20.82 -10.18 10.52
C GLU A 89 -20.05 -9.47 11.65
N HIS A 90 -19.64 -8.23 11.40
CA HIS A 90 -18.93 -7.38 12.34
C HIS A 90 -19.86 -6.33 12.96
N VAL A 91 -19.75 -6.15 14.27
CA VAL A 91 -20.63 -5.30 15.10
C VAL A 91 -19.95 -4.01 15.60
N GLY A 92 -18.63 -3.91 15.45
CA GLY A 92 -17.81 -2.79 15.91
C GLY A 92 -17.57 -2.78 17.43
N SER A 93 -16.49 -2.13 17.85
CA SER A 93 -16.01 -2.18 19.25
C SER A 93 -17.01 -1.65 20.29
N LEU A 94 -17.93 -0.76 19.91
CA LEU A 94 -18.96 -0.24 20.81
C LEU A 94 -19.93 -1.32 21.29
N ALA A 95 -20.25 -2.31 20.45
CA ALA A 95 -21.10 -3.43 20.86
C ALA A 95 -20.43 -4.27 21.96
N CYS A 96 -19.10 -4.40 21.90
CA CYS A 96 -18.31 -5.11 22.92
C CYS A 96 -18.34 -4.37 24.27
N ALA A 97 -18.44 -3.03 24.27
CA ALA A 97 -18.42 -2.21 25.47
C ALA A 97 -19.64 -2.42 26.39
N GLU A 98 -20.75 -2.94 25.86
CA GLU A 98 -21.95 -3.26 26.63
C GLU A 98 -21.68 -4.32 27.71
N CYS A 99 -20.88 -5.35 27.39
CA CYS A 99 -20.50 -6.42 28.32
C CYS A 99 -19.06 -6.28 28.85
N HIS A 100 -18.14 -5.74 28.05
CA HIS A 100 -16.71 -5.64 28.34
C HIS A 100 -16.23 -4.20 28.61
N LYS A 101 -17.05 -3.40 29.30
CA LYS A 101 -16.82 -1.97 29.53
C LYS A 101 -15.42 -1.61 30.03
N GLN A 102 -14.89 -2.37 30.99
CA GLN A 102 -13.57 -2.09 31.56
C GLN A 102 -12.43 -2.30 30.55
N ILE A 103 -12.53 -3.35 29.73
CA ILE A 103 -11.54 -3.64 28.68
C ILE A 103 -11.62 -2.56 27.62
N TYR A 104 -12.83 -2.24 27.15
CA TYR A 104 -13.06 -1.19 26.15
C TYR A 104 -12.46 0.15 26.60
N ASN A 105 -12.76 0.59 27.82
CA ASN A 105 -12.28 1.88 28.34
C ASN A 105 -10.76 1.96 28.45
N LYS A 106 -10.07 0.85 28.71
CA LYS A 106 -8.61 0.79 28.74
C LYS A 106 -8.05 0.77 27.31
N TYR A 107 -8.59 -0.10 26.48
CA TYR A 107 -8.15 -0.29 25.10
C TYR A 107 -8.29 0.99 24.27
N SER A 108 -9.39 1.73 24.41
CA SER A 108 -9.64 2.97 23.68
C SER A 108 -8.63 4.08 23.98
N GLN A 109 -7.80 3.94 25.03
CA GLN A 109 -6.73 4.88 25.35
C GLN A 109 -5.38 4.47 24.76
N THR A 110 -5.24 3.23 24.29
CA THR A 110 -4.02 2.73 23.66
C THR A 110 -3.78 3.40 22.30
N GLY A 111 -2.55 3.36 21.80
CA GLY A 111 -2.20 3.82 20.46
C GLY A 111 -2.99 3.11 19.35
N MET A 112 -3.33 1.83 19.54
CA MET A 112 -4.22 1.10 18.62
C MET A 112 -5.65 1.64 18.65
N GLY A 113 -6.22 1.79 19.86
CA GLY A 113 -7.58 2.35 20.05
C GLY A 113 -7.72 3.83 19.66
N ARG A 114 -6.59 4.52 19.46
CA ARG A 114 -6.50 5.91 18.98
C ARG A 114 -5.83 6.03 17.60
N SER A 115 -5.65 4.93 16.88
CA SER A 115 -4.86 4.90 15.63
C SER A 115 -5.43 5.78 14.53
N MET A 116 -6.73 6.07 14.58
CA MET A 116 -7.41 6.95 13.65
C MET A 116 -8.63 7.59 14.31
N SER A 117 -8.87 8.86 14.01
CA SER A 117 -9.99 9.64 14.55
C SER A 117 -10.56 10.63 13.52
N LEU A 118 -11.78 11.09 13.75
CA LEU A 118 -12.35 12.23 13.03
C LEU A 118 -11.76 13.53 13.57
N VAL A 119 -11.59 14.53 12.70
CA VAL A 119 -11.34 15.90 13.17
C VAL A 119 -12.59 16.41 13.88
N THR A 120 -12.45 16.74 15.17
CA THR A 120 -13.51 17.28 16.03
C THR A 120 -12.98 18.49 16.81
N PRO A 121 -13.85 19.42 17.25
CA PRO A 121 -13.44 20.55 18.08
C PRO A 121 -12.64 20.14 19.34
N GLU A 122 -12.94 18.99 19.92
CA GLU A 122 -12.24 18.43 21.08
C GLU A 122 -10.79 18.06 20.74
N ILE A 123 -10.59 17.36 19.61
CA ILE A 123 -9.25 17.01 19.12
C ILE A 123 -8.45 18.25 18.76
N LEU A 124 -9.09 19.27 18.16
CA LEU A 124 -8.44 20.54 17.82
C LEU A 124 -7.97 21.33 19.05
N LYS A 125 -8.64 21.19 20.19
CA LYS A 125 -8.17 21.81 21.45
C LYS A 125 -6.97 21.09 22.05
N ALA A 126 -6.80 19.81 21.74
CA ALA A 126 -5.78 18.95 22.33
C ALA A 126 -4.47 18.89 21.49
N GLN A 127 -4.45 19.48 20.30
CA GLN A 127 -3.37 19.35 19.32
C GLN A 127 -2.96 20.72 18.76
N PRO A 128 -1.70 20.92 18.33
CA PRO A 128 -1.31 22.13 17.62
C PRO A 128 -2.03 22.23 16.28
N THR A 129 -2.83 23.29 16.10
CA THR A 129 -3.66 23.46 14.90
C THR A 129 -3.13 24.48 13.92
N SER A 130 -1.94 25.02 14.13
CA SER A 130 -1.34 26.01 13.22
C SER A 130 0.13 25.72 12.93
N GLY A 131 0.54 26.02 11.70
CA GLY A 131 1.90 25.85 11.21
C GLY A 131 2.01 26.29 9.76
N SER A 132 3.22 26.65 9.33
CA SER A 132 3.52 26.92 7.94
C SER A 132 4.95 26.50 7.63
N ILE A 133 5.15 25.98 6.41
CA ILE A 133 6.46 25.55 5.91
C ILE A 133 6.62 25.98 4.45
N GLU A 134 7.87 26.11 4.04
CA GLU A 134 8.26 26.24 2.64
C GLU A 134 9.07 25.01 2.26
N ASP A 135 8.64 24.32 1.21
CA ASP A 135 9.45 23.28 0.59
C ASP A 135 10.52 23.93 -0.29
N LYS A 136 11.74 24.00 0.24
CA LYS A 136 12.89 24.63 -0.44
C LYS A 136 13.27 23.95 -1.75
N ASN A 137 12.83 22.72 -2.00
CA ASN A 137 13.14 22.01 -3.25
C ASN A 137 12.23 22.47 -4.39
N THR A 138 10.99 22.84 -4.08
CA THR A 138 9.97 23.20 -5.08
C THR A 138 9.60 24.68 -5.05
N GLY A 139 9.90 25.40 -3.96
CA GLY A 139 9.45 26.77 -3.71
C GLY A 139 7.97 26.87 -3.34
N LEU A 140 7.32 25.74 -3.06
CA LEU A 140 5.91 25.70 -2.66
C LEU A 140 5.76 25.96 -1.17
N HIS A 141 4.69 26.66 -0.82
CA HIS A 141 4.34 26.98 0.55
C HIS A 141 3.15 26.14 1.01
N PHE A 142 3.20 25.75 2.27
CA PHE A 142 2.13 25.01 2.92
C PHE A 142 1.75 25.67 4.23
N ASP A 143 0.47 25.61 4.56
CA ASP A 143 -0.05 26.02 5.85
C ASP A 143 -1.06 25.02 6.40
N VAL A 144 -1.22 25.03 7.71
CA VAL A 144 -2.28 24.34 8.44
C VAL A 144 -2.89 25.32 9.42
N TYR A 145 -4.22 25.32 9.51
CA TYR A 145 -4.96 26.18 10.45
C TYR A 145 -6.31 25.57 10.80
N ALA A 146 -6.75 25.78 12.04
CA ALA A 146 -8.13 25.50 12.44
C ALA A 146 -9.03 26.72 12.20
N ARG A 147 -10.23 26.49 11.67
CA ARG A 147 -11.28 27.50 11.51
C ARG A 147 -12.65 26.82 11.64
N ASP A 148 -13.57 27.45 12.36
CA ASP A 148 -14.96 26.99 12.51
C ASP A 148 -15.10 25.52 12.96
N GLY A 149 -14.21 25.06 13.85
CA GLY A 149 -14.20 23.68 14.36
C GLY A 149 -13.68 22.64 13.37
N GLN A 150 -13.09 23.06 12.25
CA GLN A 150 -12.46 22.21 11.25
C GLN A 150 -10.96 22.49 11.15
N LEU A 151 -10.20 21.54 10.62
CA LEU A 151 -8.78 21.70 10.29
C LEU A 151 -8.62 21.81 8.78
N PHE A 152 -7.87 22.80 8.33
CA PHE A 152 -7.55 23.01 6.93
C PHE A 152 -6.05 22.90 6.73
N GLN A 153 -5.65 22.37 5.59
CA GLN A 153 -4.32 22.54 5.06
C GLN A 153 -4.41 23.24 3.71
N SER A 154 -3.43 24.07 3.40
CA SER A 154 -3.28 24.66 2.08
C SER A 154 -1.91 24.38 1.49
N GLU A 155 -1.87 24.29 0.17
CA GLU A 155 -0.69 24.34 -0.68
C GLU A 155 -0.83 25.56 -1.60
N TYR A 156 0.21 26.37 -1.74
CA TYR A 156 0.17 27.56 -2.59
C TYR A 156 1.56 27.95 -3.12
N GLU A 157 1.56 28.76 -4.18
CA GLU A 157 2.76 29.33 -4.79
C GLU A 157 2.60 30.83 -4.91
N LEU A 158 3.68 31.58 -4.67
CA LEU A 158 3.72 33.03 -4.75
C LEU A 158 4.56 33.48 -5.95
N ASP A 159 4.15 34.57 -6.61
CA ASP A 159 4.99 35.26 -7.58
C ASP A 159 6.05 36.13 -6.89
N SER A 160 6.93 36.76 -7.69
CA SER A 160 8.00 37.63 -7.18
C SER A 160 7.51 38.86 -6.41
N ASN A 161 6.23 39.22 -6.52
CA ASN A 161 5.62 40.34 -5.81
C ASN A 161 4.83 39.86 -4.57
N GLY A 162 4.88 38.56 -4.25
CA GLY A 162 4.14 37.97 -3.13
C GLY A 162 2.66 37.72 -3.42
N LYS A 163 2.23 37.76 -4.69
CA LYS A 163 0.85 37.45 -5.07
C LYS A 163 0.71 35.95 -5.33
N GLU A 164 -0.38 35.35 -4.86
CA GLU A 164 -0.67 33.94 -5.11
C GLU A 164 -0.87 33.64 -6.60
N ILE A 165 -0.09 32.67 -7.10
CA ILE A 165 -0.24 32.08 -8.44
C ILE A 165 -1.37 31.04 -8.40
N PHE A 166 -1.39 30.22 -7.36
CA PHE A 166 -2.50 29.33 -7.03
C PHE A 166 -2.55 29.11 -5.51
N ARG A 167 -3.71 28.67 -5.03
CA ARG A 167 -3.91 28.11 -3.69
C ARG A 167 -4.89 26.95 -3.77
N ASP A 168 -4.51 25.80 -3.25
CA ASP A 168 -5.41 24.67 -3.01
C ASP A 168 -5.55 24.47 -1.50
N THR A 169 -6.78 24.59 -1.00
CA THR A 169 -7.09 24.44 0.43
C THR A 169 -8.10 23.31 0.60
N ARG A 170 -7.77 22.35 1.46
CA ARG A 170 -8.61 21.18 1.74
C ARG A 170 -8.89 21.04 3.24
N ALA A 171 -10.11 20.65 3.56
CA ALA A 171 -10.47 20.26 4.90
C ALA A 171 -9.90 18.86 5.21
N VAL A 172 -9.13 18.76 6.28
CA VAL A 172 -8.69 17.48 6.85
C VAL A 172 -9.89 16.86 7.57
N LYS A 173 -10.28 15.66 7.16
CA LYS A 173 -11.44 14.95 7.73
C LYS A 173 -11.05 13.98 8.83
N TRP A 174 -9.93 13.30 8.67
CA TRP A 174 -9.45 12.31 9.62
C TRP A 174 -8.00 12.58 10.00
N ILE A 175 -7.65 12.17 11.22
CA ILE A 175 -6.28 12.12 11.72
C ILE A 175 -5.87 10.65 11.82
N ILE A 176 -4.67 10.34 11.34
CA ILE A 176 -4.03 9.04 11.44
C ILE A 176 -2.84 9.11 12.41
N GLY A 177 -2.70 8.10 13.25
CA GLY A 177 -1.72 8.04 14.34
C GLY A 177 -2.32 8.48 15.69
N ALA A 178 -1.68 8.03 16.78
CA ALA A 178 -2.08 8.33 18.15
C ALA A 178 -1.16 9.35 18.85
N GLY A 179 -0.22 9.95 18.11
CA GLY A 179 0.60 11.07 18.57
C GLY A 179 1.91 10.66 19.25
N GLU A 180 2.27 9.39 19.30
CA GLU A 180 3.54 8.92 19.88
C GLU A 180 4.74 9.34 19.03
N ASN A 181 4.63 9.17 17.70
CA ASN A 181 5.61 9.66 16.72
C ASN A 181 5.14 10.96 16.05
N GLY A 182 3.84 11.02 15.71
CA GLY A 182 3.23 12.15 15.04
C GLY A 182 1.79 11.85 14.64
N LEU A 183 1.17 12.82 13.98
CA LEU A 183 -0.19 12.78 13.47
C LEU A 183 -0.21 13.21 12.01
N GLY A 184 -0.79 12.39 11.14
CA GLY A 184 -1.04 12.71 9.74
C GLY A 184 -2.48 13.12 9.51
N GLY A 185 -2.73 14.00 8.54
CA GLY A 185 -4.08 14.33 8.08
C GLY A 185 -4.49 13.50 6.87
N LEU A 186 -5.77 13.14 6.78
CA LEU A 186 -6.38 12.61 5.56
C LEU A 186 -7.47 13.55 5.04
N VAL A 187 -7.47 13.77 3.72
CA VAL A 187 -8.48 14.55 3.01
C VAL A 187 -9.32 13.65 2.11
N GLN A 188 -10.51 14.11 1.74
CA GLN A 188 -11.41 13.38 0.84
C GLN A 188 -11.82 14.24 -0.34
N GLN A 189 -11.81 13.66 -1.54
CA GLN A 189 -12.39 14.25 -2.74
C GLN A 189 -13.26 13.21 -3.45
N GLY A 190 -14.58 13.42 -3.43
CA GLY A 190 -15.53 12.39 -3.87
C GLY A 190 -15.34 11.11 -3.05
N ASP A 191 -15.23 9.97 -3.73
CA ASP A 191 -15.00 8.67 -3.12
C ASP A 191 -13.51 8.32 -2.94
N TYR A 192 -12.63 9.32 -3.07
CA TYR A 192 -11.19 9.14 -2.95
C TYR A 192 -10.63 9.76 -1.66
N VAL A 193 -9.70 9.06 -1.02
CA VAL A 193 -9.02 9.48 0.21
C VAL A 193 -7.52 9.65 -0.06
N PHE A 194 -6.99 10.79 0.34
CA PHE A 194 -5.58 11.17 0.14
C PHE A 194 -4.91 11.55 1.45
N GLN A 195 -3.59 11.36 1.49
CA GLN A 195 -2.78 11.93 2.56
C GLN A 195 -2.69 13.45 2.39
N ALA A 196 -2.81 14.18 3.50
CA ALA A 196 -2.56 15.61 3.52
C ALA A 196 -1.04 15.91 3.51
N PRO A 197 -0.59 17.02 2.88
CA PRO A 197 0.84 17.34 2.74
C PRO A 197 1.59 17.53 4.04
N LEU A 198 0.92 17.94 5.13
CA LEU A 198 1.56 18.19 6.42
C LEU A 198 1.19 17.16 7.47
N SER A 199 2.19 16.76 8.25
CA SER A 199 2.06 15.95 9.44
C SER A 199 2.67 16.68 10.65
N PHE A 200 2.07 16.51 11.82
CA PHE A 200 2.62 17.02 13.07
C PHE A 200 3.56 15.98 13.68
N TYR A 201 4.82 16.32 13.92
CA TYR A 201 5.82 15.40 14.49
C TYR A 201 5.98 15.65 15.99
N SER A 202 5.54 14.70 16.81
CA SER A 202 5.45 14.87 18.27
C SER A 202 6.81 15.05 18.94
N LYS A 203 7.86 14.38 18.47
CA LYS A 203 9.21 14.57 19.03
C LYS A 203 9.77 15.96 18.73
N ALA A 204 9.49 16.48 17.54
CA ALA A 204 9.97 17.78 17.09
C ALA A 204 9.04 18.94 17.49
N GLN A 205 7.81 18.63 17.94
CA GLN A 205 6.76 19.58 18.30
C GLN A 205 6.47 20.63 17.21
N ARG A 206 6.44 20.18 15.94
CA ARG A 206 6.20 21.05 14.79
C ARG A 206 5.54 20.31 13.63
N TRP A 207 4.89 21.09 12.78
CA TRP A 207 4.41 20.64 11.47
C TRP A 207 5.56 20.62 10.48
N GLU A 208 5.64 19.54 9.70
CA GLU A 208 6.58 19.37 8.60
C GLU A 208 5.88 18.58 7.48
N LEU A 209 6.55 18.43 6.34
CA LEU A 209 6.07 17.58 5.25
C LEU A 209 5.76 16.16 5.76
N SER A 210 4.63 15.64 5.31
CA SER A 210 4.21 14.26 5.52
C SER A 210 5.23 13.29 4.93
N PRO A 211 5.44 12.10 5.53
CA PRO A 211 6.41 11.14 5.01
C PRO A 211 6.16 10.80 3.54
N GLY A 212 7.23 10.84 2.73
CA GLY A 212 7.22 10.62 1.29
C GLY A 212 7.17 11.90 0.44
N TYR A 213 6.77 13.05 1.01
CA TYR A 213 6.73 14.32 0.26
C TYR A 213 8.15 14.88 0.01
N GLU A 214 9.14 14.44 0.79
CA GLU A 214 10.55 14.75 0.56
C GLU A 214 11.11 14.16 -0.75
N LEU A 215 10.46 13.14 -1.30
CA LEU A 215 10.86 12.48 -2.55
C LEU A 215 10.18 13.08 -3.79
N GLY A 216 9.07 13.79 -3.58
CA GLY A 216 8.29 14.40 -4.64
C GLY A 216 6.96 14.93 -4.10
N ASN A 217 6.62 16.17 -4.47
CA ASN A 217 5.39 16.78 -4.02
C ASN A 217 4.19 16.28 -4.84
N SER A 218 3.27 15.59 -4.17
CA SER A 218 2.01 15.10 -4.75
C SER A 218 0.81 16.02 -4.45
N GLY A 219 1.01 17.17 -3.79
CA GLY A 219 -0.07 18.03 -3.32
C GLY A 219 -1.10 17.26 -2.51
N PHE A 220 -2.39 17.45 -2.76
CA PHE A 220 -3.47 16.66 -2.17
C PHE A 220 -3.85 15.39 -2.97
N ASN A 221 -2.96 14.89 -3.83
CA ASN A 221 -3.23 13.76 -4.72
C ASN A 221 -2.43 12.49 -4.37
N ARG A 222 -1.82 12.38 -3.18
CA ARG A 222 -1.15 11.14 -2.73
C ARG A 222 -2.17 10.14 -2.19
N PRO A 223 -2.54 9.08 -2.93
CA PRO A 223 -3.65 8.21 -2.57
C PRO A 223 -3.35 7.36 -1.33
N ILE A 224 -4.37 7.12 -0.51
CA ILE A 224 -4.29 6.15 0.59
C ILE A 224 -4.58 4.75 0.06
N LEU A 225 -3.55 3.90 0.01
CA LEU A 225 -3.67 2.54 -0.53
C LEU A 225 -4.31 1.57 0.49
N PRO A 226 -5.04 0.55 0.02
CA PRO A 226 -5.66 -0.49 0.88
C PRO A 226 -4.66 -1.15 1.85
N GLY A 227 -3.45 -1.44 1.37
CA GLY A 227 -2.40 -2.06 2.19
C GLY A 227 -1.90 -1.18 3.33
N CYS A 228 -1.92 0.14 3.14
CA CYS A 228 -1.55 1.07 4.21
C CYS A 228 -2.69 1.18 5.22
N ILE A 229 -3.91 1.48 4.76
CA ILE A 229 -5.01 1.85 5.63
C ILE A 229 -5.58 0.68 6.44
N SER A 230 -5.39 -0.56 5.97
CA SER A 230 -5.71 -1.77 6.73
C SER A 230 -4.89 -1.93 8.01
N CYS A 231 -3.71 -1.32 8.08
CA CYS A 231 -2.87 -1.33 9.28
C CYS A 231 -3.13 -0.14 10.22
N HIS A 232 -3.83 0.89 9.74
CA HIS A 232 -4.04 2.15 10.47
C HIS A 232 -5.49 2.38 10.88
N SER A 233 -6.44 1.69 10.25
CA SER A 233 -7.86 1.79 10.55
C SER A 233 -8.49 0.44 10.87
N GLY A 234 -9.54 0.43 11.69
CA GLY A 234 -10.19 -0.80 12.11
C GLY A 234 -10.83 -1.53 10.94
N ARG A 235 -11.67 -0.83 10.19
CA ARG A 235 -12.39 -1.42 9.05
C ARG A 235 -12.50 -0.43 7.89
N PRO A 236 -11.47 -0.33 7.04
CA PRO A 236 -11.53 0.45 5.82
C PRO A 236 -12.41 -0.25 4.77
N ASN A 237 -13.15 0.54 4.01
CA ASN A 237 -13.95 0.09 2.86
C ASN A 237 -13.27 0.54 1.56
N ALA A 238 -11.97 0.27 1.44
CA ALA A 238 -11.22 0.53 0.21
C ALA A 238 -11.68 -0.44 -0.90
N LEU A 239 -11.68 0.03 -2.14
CA LEU A 239 -12.06 -0.78 -3.30
C LEU A 239 -10.81 -1.40 -3.94
N PRO A 240 -10.83 -2.70 -4.32
CA PRO A 240 -9.64 -3.39 -4.84
C PRO A 240 -9.07 -2.78 -6.14
N GLU A 241 -9.93 -2.20 -6.97
CA GLU A 241 -9.59 -1.72 -8.31
C GLU A 241 -9.09 -0.26 -8.40
N GLY A 242 -8.92 0.46 -7.28
CA GLY A 242 -8.60 1.89 -7.33
C GLY A 242 -7.59 2.37 -6.30
N ASN A 243 -6.65 3.21 -6.75
CA ASN A 243 -5.71 3.92 -5.88
C ASN A 243 -6.46 4.99 -5.07
N GLY A 244 -6.53 4.80 -3.76
CA GLY A 244 -7.23 5.74 -2.89
C GLY A 244 -8.74 5.75 -3.07
N HIS A 245 -9.34 4.79 -3.77
CA HIS A 245 -10.78 4.72 -4.01
C HIS A 245 -11.48 3.90 -2.92
N PHE A 246 -12.55 4.44 -2.34
CA PHE A 246 -13.29 3.85 -1.24
C PHE A 246 -14.79 3.81 -1.56
N ALA A 247 -15.53 2.98 -0.84
CA ALA A 247 -16.99 3.11 -0.83
C ALA A 247 -17.41 4.48 -0.24
N ASN A 248 -18.63 4.94 -0.55
CA ASN A 248 -19.20 6.21 -0.07
C ASN A 248 -19.02 6.45 1.45
N ARG A 249 -19.01 5.36 2.24
CA ARG A 249 -18.53 5.35 3.63
C ARG A 249 -17.13 4.73 3.64
N PRO A 250 -16.03 5.53 3.69
CA PRO A 250 -14.68 4.98 3.60
C PRO A 250 -14.25 4.12 4.78
N PHE A 251 -14.86 4.33 5.96
CA PHE A 251 -14.51 3.61 7.19
C PHE A 251 -15.78 3.13 7.89
N SER A 252 -15.87 1.82 8.09
CA SER A 252 -16.88 1.20 8.96
C SER A 252 -16.51 1.37 10.43
N GLU A 253 -15.21 1.29 10.72
CA GLU A 253 -14.60 1.53 12.03
C GLU A 253 -13.27 2.27 11.84
N LEU A 254 -13.07 3.34 12.61
CA LEU A 254 -11.94 4.26 12.44
C LEU A 254 -10.66 3.68 13.03
N ALA A 255 -10.52 3.61 14.35
CA ALA A 255 -9.34 3.06 15.00
C ALA A 255 -9.27 1.54 14.86
N ILE A 256 -8.09 0.94 15.03
CA ILE A 256 -7.96 -0.50 15.20
C ILE A 256 -8.86 -0.92 16.37
N GLY A 257 -9.81 -1.80 16.09
CA GLY A 257 -10.89 -2.18 16.99
C GLY A 257 -10.73 -3.61 17.53
N CYS A 258 -11.69 -4.02 18.37
CA CYS A 258 -11.70 -5.37 18.96
C CYS A 258 -11.66 -6.46 17.87
N GLU A 259 -12.45 -6.28 16.81
CA GLU A 259 -12.66 -7.30 15.77
C GLU A 259 -11.44 -7.47 14.86
N ASN A 260 -10.47 -6.54 14.85
CA ASN A 260 -9.19 -6.72 14.15
C ASN A 260 -8.36 -7.86 14.74
N CYS A 261 -8.50 -8.13 16.04
CA CYS A 261 -7.77 -9.19 16.75
C CYS A 261 -8.66 -10.39 17.12
N HIS A 262 -9.96 -10.16 17.29
CA HIS A 262 -10.92 -11.17 17.74
C HIS A 262 -11.80 -11.73 16.61
N GLY A 263 -11.74 -11.14 15.41
CA GLY A 263 -12.60 -11.49 14.29
C GLY A 263 -14.02 -10.91 14.42
N PRO A 264 -14.93 -11.25 13.47
CA PRO A 264 -16.30 -10.74 13.46
C PRO A 264 -17.10 -11.19 14.71
N GLY A 265 -17.68 -10.24 15.43
CA GLY A 265 -18.32 -10.47 16.73
C GLY A 265 -19.83 -10.73 16.70
N LEU A 266 -20.50 -10.69 15.55
CA LEU A 266 -21.96 -10.82 15.49
C LEU A 266 -22.45 -12.14 16.09
N ALA A 267 -21.83 -13.26 15.72
CA ALA A 267 -22.21 -14.58 16.23
C ALA A 267 -22.11 -14.65 17.76
N HIS A 268 -21.04 -14.08 18.32
CA HIS A 268 -20.81 -13.98 19.76
C HIS A 268 -21.85 -13.12 20.47
N VAL A 269 -22.08 -11.90 19.98
CA VAL A 269 -23.08 -11.00 20.57
C VAL A 269 -24.47 -11.62 20.54
N VAL A 270 -24.85 -12.27 19.44
CA VAL A 270 -26.15 -12.94 19.31
C VAL A 270 -26.27 -14.13 20.25
N ALA A 271 -25.25 -14.99 20.33
CA ALA A 271 -25.25 -16.16 21.20
C ALA A 271 -25.49 -15.77 22.67
N HIS A 272 -24.74 -14.79 23.18
CA HIS A 272 -24.87 -14.33 24.56
C HIS A 272 -26.18 -13.57 24.83
N ARG A 273 -26.68 -12.76 23.87
CA ARG A 273 -28.00 -12.11 24.00
C ARG A 273 -29.16 -13.10 24.03
N MET A 274 -29.00 -14.26 23.38
CA MET A 274 -29.99 -15.35 23.40
C MET A 274 -29.83 -16.28 24.61
N GLY A 275 -28.87 -16.02 25.50
CA GLY A 275 -28.63 -16.85 26.68
C GLY A 275 -27.97 -18.19 26.38
N PHE A 276 -27.31 -18.35 25.24
CA PHE A 276 -26.47 -19.52 24.98
C PHE A 276 -25.20 -19.41 25.84
N GLU A 277 -25.17 -20.16 26.94
CA GLU A 277 -23.96 -20.30 27.75
C GLU A 277 -22.99 -21.29 27.11
N ASN A 278 -21.69 -21.01 27.24
CA ASN A 278 -20.62 -21.89 26.77
C ASN A 278 -20.60 -23.20 27.56
N VAL A 279 -21.24 -24.24 27.02
CA VAL A 279 -21.43 -25.56 27.64
C VAL A 279 -20.10 -26.26 28.03
N HIS A 280 -18.97 -25.79 27.50
CA HIS A 280 -17.64 -26.37 27.72
C HIS A 280 -16.55 -25.37 28.14
N GLY A 281 -16.91 -24.17 28.60
CA GLY A 281 -15.94 -23.19 29.11
C GLY A 281 -15.02 -22.55 28.05
N HIS A 282 -15.22 -22.85 26.77
CA HIS A 282 -14.53 -22.21 25.63
C HIS A 282 -15.57 -21.62 24.68
N ASP A 283 -15.52 -20.31 24.45
CA ASP A 283 -16.36 -19.64 23.46
C ASP A 283 -15.77 -19.83 22.05
N SER A 284 -16.44 -20.59 21.20
CA SER A 284 -16.02 -20.79 19.81
C SER A 284 -16.62 -19.78 18.83
N SER A 285 -17.46 -18.86 19.30
CA SER A 285 -18.15 -17.86 18.47
C SER A 285 -17.30 -16.62 18.19
N ILE A 286 -16.19 -16.44 18.92
CA ILE A 286 -15.21 -15.38 18.74
C ILE A 286 -13.81 -15.88 19.06
N VAL A 287 -12.79 -15.31 18.43
CA VAL A 287 -11.40 -15.74 18.63
C VAL A 287 -10.89 -15.18 19.96
N ASN A 288 -10.21 -16.02 20.75
CA ASN A 288 -9.40 -15.57 21.87
C ASN A 288 -7.91 -15.80 21.54
N PRO A 289 -7.11 -14.75 21.27
CA PRO A 289 -5.70 -14.90 20.94
C PRO A 289 -4.89 -15.68 21.97
N ALA A 290 -5.24 -15.61 23.26
CA ALA A 290 -4.56 -16.35 24.33
C ALA A 290 -4.79 -17.87 24.28
N SER A 291 -5.81 -18.33 23.53
CA SER A 291 -6.11 -19.75 23.32
C SER A 291 -5.50 -20.31 22.03
N LEU A 292 -4.84 -19.47 21.23
CA LEU A 292 -4.19 -19.87 19.98
C LEU A 292 -2.79 -20.42 20.22
N THR A 293 -2.29 -21.20 19.25
CA THR A 293 -0.85 -21.48 19.17
C THR A 293 -0.07 -20.16 18.98
N PRO A 294 1.17 -20.03 19.50
CA PRO A 294 1.97 -18.81 19.33
C PRO A 294 2.07 -18.30 17.89
N ALA A 295 2.26 -19.19 16.91
CA ALA A 295 2.32 -18.82 15.49
C ALA A 295 1.03 -18.13 14.97
N LEU A 296 -0.15 -18.65 15.35
CA LEU A 296 -1.43 -18.05 14.96
C LEU A 296 -1.73 -16.76 15.73
N ALA A 297 -1.32 -16.66 16.99
CA ALA A 297 -1.40 -15.41 17.74
C ALA A 297 -0.53 -14.32 17.11
N ASP A 298 0.72 -14.65 16.76
CA ASP A 298 1.65 -13.72 16.10
C ASP A 298 1.15 -13.30 14.72
N ASN A 299 0.48 -14.18 13.96
CA ASN A 299 -0.12 -13.84 12.66
C ASN A 299 -1.11 -12.67 12.75
N ILE A 300 -1.82 -12.51 13.87
CA ILE A 300 -2.70 -11.35 14.10
C ILE A 300 -1.88 -10.06 14.15
N CYS A 301 -0.77 -10.07 14.90
CA CYS A 301 0.12 -8.92 15.03
C CYS A 301 0.88 -8.64 13.73
N MET A 302 1.34 -9.69 13.04
CA MET A 302 2.07 -9.63 11.76
C MET A 302 1.23 -9.03 10.63
N SER A 303 -0.10 -9.05 10.73
CA SER A 303 -0.95 -8.37 9.75
C SER A 303 -0.60 -6.88 9.61
N CYS A 304 -0.06 -6.26 10.67
CA CYS A 304 0.31 -4.84 10.69
C CYS A 304 1.79 -4.59 11.06
N HIS A 305 2.36 -5.39 11.98
CA HIS A 305 3.71 -5.20 12.52
C HIS A 305 4.80 -6.07 11.86
N GLN A 306 4.51 -6.61 10.68
CA GLN A 306 5.45 -7.35 9.85
C GLN A 306 5.25 -6.93 8.37
N THR A 307 6.24 -6.26 7.76
CA THR A 307 6.11 -5.74 6.37
C THR A 307 6.86 -6.57 5.35
N GLY A 308 8.10 -6.98 5.64
CA GLY A 308 9.01 -7.55 4.64
C GLY A 308 9.40 -6.53 3.56
N ASP A 309 10.00 -7.02 2.48
CA ASP A 309 10.28 -6.20 1.28
C ASP A 309 9.09 -6.17 0.34
N VAL A 310 8.24 -7.21 0.36
CA VAL A 310 7.03 -7.30 -0.46
C VAL A 310 5.91 -8.09 0.24
N ARG A 311 4.68 -7.58 0.13
CA ARG A 311 3.45 -8.23 0.62
C ARG A 311 2.51 -8.48 -0.54
N VAL A 312 2.22 -9.76 -0.82
CA VAL A 312 1.39 -10.13 -1.97
C VAL A 312 0.11 -10.81 -1.47
N LEU A 313 -1.05 -10.21 -1.79
CA LEU A 313 -2.35 -10.83 -1.54
C LEU A 313 -2.46 -12.15 -2.33
N ARG A 314 -3.07 -13.15 -1.71
CA ARG A 314 -3.41 -14.40 -2.41
C ARG A 314 -4.44 -14.11 -3.51
N PRO A 315 -4.46 -14.89 -4.60
CA PRO A 315 -5.44 -14.69 -5.67
C PRO A 315 -6.88 -14.63 -5.14
N GLY A 316 -7.61 -13.58 -5.53
CA GLY A 316 -8.99 -13.35 -5.11
C GLY A 316 -9.17 -12.92 -3.66
N LYS A 317 -8.10 -12.55 -2.94
CA LYS A 317 -8.15 -12.04 -1.57
C LYS A 317 -7.92 -10.53 -1.49
N ASP A 318 -8.48 -9.94 -0.44
CA ASP A 318 -8.30 -8.56 0.01
C ASP A 318 -7.82 -8.57 1.48
N TYR A 319 -7.24 -7.48 1.96
CA TYR A 319 -6.77 -7.32 3.35
C TYR A 319 -7.89 -7.57 4.37
N LYS A 320 -9.14 -7.25 4.05
CA LYS A 320 -10.32 -7.52 4.90
C LYS A 320 -10.68 -9.02 5.01
N ASP A 321 -10.09 -9.88 4.19
CA ASP A 321 -10.37 -11.32 4.20
C ASP A 321 -9.54 -12.06 5.24
N PHE A 322 -8.55 -11.41 5.86
CA PHE A 322 -7.86 -12.00 6.99
C PHE A 322 -8.86 -12.28 8.12
N ARG A 323 -8.75 -13.47 8.72
CA ARG A 323 -9.56 -13.89 9.85
C ARG A 323 -8.60 -14.21 11.00
N PRO A 324 -8.66 -13.47 12.11
CA PRO A 324 -7.87 -13.80 13.28
C PRO A 324 -8.04 -15.27 13.68
N GLY A 325 -6.97 -15.92 14.11
CA GLY A 325 -6.97 -17.35 14.38
C GLY A 325 -6.78 -18.27 13.18
N THR A 326 -6.75 -17.75 11.94
CA THR A 326 -6.31 -18.51 10.75
C THR A 326 -4.89 -18.12 10.34
N PRO A 327 -4.18 -18.95 9.57
CA PRO A 327 -2.89 -18.58 9.00
C PRO A 327 -2.99 -17.30 8.16
N LEU A 328 -2.08 -16.34 8.37
CA LEU A 328 -2.04 -15.10 7.58
C LEU A 328 -1.74 -15.38 6.10
N GLU A 329 -0.97 -16.43 5.82
CA GLU A 329 -0.64 -16.91 4.46
C GLU A 329 -1.87 -17.24 3.61
N ASP A 330 -3.02 -17.54 4.22
CA ASP A 330 -4.26 -17.81 3.49
C ASP A 330 -4.84 -16.54 2.85
N THR A 331 -4.41 -15.36 3.32
CA THR A 331 -4.81 -14.04 2.81
C THR A 331 -3.68 -13.33 2.08
N LEU A 332 -2.46 -13.31 2.62
CA LEU A 332 -1.31 -12.67 2.00
C LEU A 332 0.01 -13.34 2.38
N SER A 333 0.97 -13.32 1.47
CA SER A 333 2.36 -13.76 1.72
C SER A 333 3.25 -12.56 1.99
N ILE A 334 4.09 -12.66 3.02
CA ILE A 334 5.11 -11.67 3.37
C ILE A 334 6.48 -12.25 3.01
N LEU A 335 7.18 -11.57 2.12
CA LEU A 335 8.47 -12.00 1.61
C LEU A 335 9.54 -10.94 1.88
N MET A 336 10.74 -11.40 2.20
CA MET A 336 11.88 -10.56 2.50
C MET A 336 13.11 -11.02 1.71
N VAL A 337 13.86 -10.07 1.18
CA VAL A 337 15.17 -10.28 0.60
C VAL A 337 16.12 -10.72 1.72
N PRO A 338 16.82 -11.86 1.59
CA PRO A 338 17.67 -12.36 2.66
C PRO A 338 18.78 -11.35 2.95
N PRO A 339 19.01 -11.01 4.22
CA PRO A 339 20.11 -10.12 4.56
C PRO A 339 21.45 -10.77 4.25
N LYS A 340 22.48 -9.94 4.03
CA LYS A 340 23.86 -10.37 3.80
C LYS A 340 24.71 -10.09 5.04
N ARG A 341 25.73 -10.91 5.30
CA ARG A 341 26.62 -10.71 6.46
C ARG A 341 27.41 -9.41 6.35
N GLU A 342 27.77 -9.05 5.13
CA GLU A 342 28.52 -7.85 4.79
C GLU A 342 27.65 -6.58 4.87
N SER A 343 26.32 -6.74 4.93
CA SER A 343 25.34 -5.66 4.99
C SER A 343 24.13 -6.11 5.80
N PRO A 344 24.28 -6.29 7.12
CA PRO A 344 23.18 -6.76 7.96
C PRO A 344 22.07 -5.68 8.03
N PRO A 345 20.83 -6.08 8.37
CA PRO A 345 19.73 -5.13 8.50
C PRO A 345 20.07 -4.02 9.48
N GLN A 346 20.05 -2.79 9.00
CA GLN A 346 20.28 -1.60 9.84
C GLN A 346 18.98 -1.08 10.45
N GLN A 347 17.83 -1.60 10.01
CA GLN A 347 16.49 -1.11 10.34
C GLN A 347 15.58 -2.26 10.77
N ASP A 348 14.53 -1.90 11.49
CA ASP A 348 13.53 -2.82 12.07
C ASP A 348 12.11 -2.22 11.90
N LEU A 349 11.90 -1.39 10.87
CA LEU A 349 10.63 -0.69 10.66
C LEU A 349 9.54 -1.72 10.36
N LEU A 350 8.66 -1.97 11.34
CA LEU A 350 7.61 -2.99 11.24
C LEU A 350 8.18 -4.40 10.94
N GLU A 351 9.36 -4.71 11.49
CA GLU A 351 10.01 -6.03 11.39
C GLU A 351 10.05 -6.74 12.75
N HIS A 352 9.09 -6.41 13.62
CA HIS A 352 9.10 -6.82 15.04
C HIS A 352 9.12 -8.34 15.20
N TYR A 353 8.33 -9.07 14.40
CA TYR A 353 8.29 -10.53 14.46
C TYR A 353 9.60 -11.12 13.98
N TYR A 354 10.09 -10.72 12.79
CA TYR A 354 11.38 -11.17 12.28
C TYR A 354 12.51 -10.94 13.30
N SER A 355 12.65 -9.72 13.83
CA SER A 355 13.65 -9.39 14.84
C SER A 355 13.50 -10.21 16.14
N MET A 356 12.27 -10.38 16.63
CA MET A 356 11.98 -11.23 17.78
C MET A 356 12.45 -12.66 17.54
N THR A 357 12.23 -13.23 16.35
CA THR A 357 12.62 -14.61 16.05
C THR A 357 14.14 -14.84 16.07
N LEU A 358 14.93 -13.77 15.89
CA LEU A 358 16.40 -13.82 15.96
C LEU A 358 16.93 -13.80 17.40
N SER A 359 16.13 -13.34 18.37
CA SER A 359 16.54 -13.26 19.77
C SER A 359 16.91 -14.63 20.33
N LYS A 360 17.83 -14.66 21.31
CA LYS A 360 18.22 -15.92 21.98
C LYS A 360 17.04 -16.54 22.75
N CYS A 361 16.23 -15.72 23.41
CA CYS A 361 15.09 -16.18 24.20
C CYS A 361 14.00 -16.80 23.33
N TYR A 362 13.65 -16.19 22.18
CA TYR A 362 12.68 -16.77 21.25
C TYR A 362 13.15 -18.13 20.74
N ARG A 363 14.39 -18.22 20.25
CA ARG A 363 14.96 -19.48 19.74
C ARG A 363 15.05 -20.56 20.82
N ALA A 364 15.41 -20.20 22.04
CA ALA A 364 15.47 -21.12 23.17
C ALA A 364 14.09 -21.57 23.66
N SER A 365 13.03 -20.79 23.39
CA SER A 365 11.66 -21.14 23.81
C SER A 365 11.07 -22.32 23.03
N GLY A 366 11.60 -22.63 21.85
CA GLY A 366 11.05 -23.65 20.96
C GLY A 366 9.65 -23.29 20.46
N GLU A 367 9.48 -22.06 19.94
CA GLU A 367 8.21 -21.54 19.38
C GLU A 367 7.08 -21.40 20.42
N LYS A 368 7.42 -21.26 21.72
CA LYS A 368 6.45 -21.04 22.80
C LYS A 368 6.16 -19.57 23.10
N LEU A 369 7.07 -18.67 22.69
CA LEU A 369 6.89 -17.23 22.84
C LEU A 369 6.13 -16.64 21.65
N SER A 370 5.36 -15.59 21.93
CA SER A 370 4.57 -14.79 20.98
C SER A 370 4.56 -13.32 21.44
N CYS A 371 4.03 -12.41 20.62
CA CYS A 371 3.83 -11.00 20.96
C CYS A 371 3.12 -10.83 22.32
N ILE A 372 2.07 -11.63 22.56
CA ILE A 372 1.25 -11.56 23.77
C ILE A 372 1.90 -12.21 25.01
N SER A 373 3.10 -12.78 24.86
CA SER A 373 3.90 -13.23 26.00
C SER A 373 4.46 -12.05 26.81
N CYS A 374 4.65 -10.90 26.14
CA CYS A 374 5.21 -9.68 26.73
C CYS A 374 4.19 -8.52 26.72
N HIS A 375 3.27 -8.48 25.75
CA HIS A 375 2.29 -7.42 25.60
C HIS A 375 0.90 -7.88 26.00
N ASP A 376 0.20 -7.10 26.82
CA ASP A 376 -1.26 -7.16 26.89
C ASP A 376 -1.79 -6.11 25.90
N PRO A 377 -2.44 -6.51 24.79
CA PRO A 377 -2.89 -5.58 23.76
C PRO A 377 -4.01 -4.64 24.23
N HIS A 378 -4.63 -4.90 25.38
CA HIS A 378 -5.73 -4.08 25.92
C HIS A 378 -5.26 -2.89 26.76
N VAL A 379 -3.97 -2.84 27.09
CA VAL A 379 -3.39 -1.80 27.93
C VAL A 379 -2.10 -1.28 27.34
N GLU A 380 -1.83 -0.01 27.56
CA GLU A 380 -0.57 0.62 27.20
C GLU A 380 0.01 1.26 28.47
N PRO A 381 1.14 0.76 29.01
CA PRO A 381 1.75 1.37 30.18
C PRO A 381 2.23 2.78 29.82
N THR A 382 2.10 3.72 30.76
CA THR A 382 2.65 5.07 30.56
C THR A 382 4.18 5.03 30.43
N ARG A 383 4.77 6.15 30.01
CA ARG A 383 6.24 6.26 29.91
C ARG A 383 6.94 5.98 31.23
N GLU A 384 6.30 6.34 32.35
CA GLU A 384 6.79 6.14 33.71
C GLU A 384 6.60 4.69 34.18
N GLU A 385 5.51 4.03 33.77
CA GLU A 385 5.20 2.64 34.14
C GLU A 385 5.97 1.61 33.31
N ALA A 386 6.26 1.93 32.04
CA ALA A 386 6.82 1.00 31.07
C ALA A 386 8.11 0.28 31.55
N PRO A 387 9.10 0.94 32.18
CA PRO A 387 10.31 0.27 32.67
C PRO A 387 9.99 -0.86 33.66
N ALA A 388 9.11 -0.60 34.62
CA ALA A 388 8.73 -1.59 35.63
C ALA A 388 7.84 -2.69 35.02
N TYR A 389 6.89 -2.33 34.16
CA TYR A 389 6.02 -3.27 33.46
C TYR A 389 6.82 -4.27 32.63
N PHE A 390 7.72 -3.80 31.76
CA PHE A 390 8.50 -4.69 30.89
C PHE A 390 9.59 -5.46 31.64
N LYS A 391 10.17 -4.88 32.71
CA LYS A 391 11.04 -5.64 33.63
C LYS A 391 10.32 -6.88 34.16
N GLN A 392 9.06 -6.76 34.59
CA GLN A 392 8.30 -7.91 35.09
C GLN A 392 8.09 -8.98 34.03
N GLN A 393 7.88 -8.59 32.76
CA GLN A 393 7.74 -9.57 31.66
C GLN A 393 9.04 -10.36 31.46
N CYS A 394 10.19 -9.69 31.49
CA CYS A 394 11.50 -10.36 31.41
C CYS A 394 11.70 -11.34 32.59
N LEU A 395 11.32 -10.93 33.80
CA LEU A 395 11.50 -11.71 35.03
C LEU A 395 10.55 -12.92 35.17
N ARG A 396 9.61 -13.13 34.23
CA ARG A 396 8.84 -14.37 34.16
C ARG A 396 9.71 -15.58 33.79
N CYS A 397 10.76 -15.35 33.03
CA CYS A 397 11.71 -16.38 32.59
C CYS A 397 13.13 -16.14 33.12
N HIS A 398 13.48 -14.88 33.36
CA HIS A 398 14.77 -14.47 33.91
C HIS A 398 14.68 -14.21 35.42
N ASN A 399 15.83 -14.08 36.07
CA ASN A 399 15.92 -13.63 37.46
C ASN A 399 16.95 -12.50 37.58
N GLU A 400 17.03 -11.85 38.74
CA GLU A 400 17.94 -10.73 39.00
C GLU A 400 19.43 -11.06 38.76
N LYS A 401 19.83 -12.34 38.78
CA LYS A 401 21.20 -12.79 38.48
C LYS A 401 21.44 -13.06 37.00
N SER A 402 20.39 -13.00 36.15
CA SER A 402 20.51 -13.20 34.70
C SER A 402 21.27 -12.05 34.04
N CYS A 403 21.19 -10.84 34.59
CA CYS A 403 22.04 -9.73 34.18
C CYS A 403 23.34 -9.76 35.01
N THR A 404 24.49 -9.87 34.35
CA THR A 404 25.79 -9.90 35.02
C THR A 404 26.28 -8.52 35.47
N LEU A 405 25.59 -7.44 35.08
CA LEU A 405 25.88 -6.09 35.58
C LEU A 405 25.43 -5.96 37.04
N PRO A 406 26.28 -5.42 37.95
CA PRO A 406 25.88 -5.19 39.34
C PRO A 406 24.62 -4.33 39.43
N LEU A 407 23.71 -4.67 40.35
CA LEU A 407 22.46 -3.93 40.54
C LEU A 407 22.71 -2.43 40.75
N GLN A 408 23.74 -2.05 41.52
CA GLN A 408 24.07 -0.63 41.73
C GLN A 408 24.41 0.12 40.43
N VAL A 409 24.90 -0.57 39.39
CA VAL A 409 25.14 0.04 38.08
C VAL A 409 23.83 0.20 37.31
N ARG A 410 22.96 -0.80 37.39
CA ARG A 410 21.63 -0.76 36.77
C ARG A 410 20.74 0.34 37.37
N GLU A 411 20.78 0.49 38.69
CA GLU A 411 20.02 1.51 39.43
C GLU A 411 20.49 2.95 39.20
N ARG A 412 21.75 3.14 38.77
CA ARG A 412 22.28 4.48 38.41
C ARG A 412 21.80 4.99 37.05
N ARG A 413 21.17 4.13 36.23
CA ARG A 413 20.59 4.54 34.94
C ARG A 413 19.29 5.31 35.17
N GLN A 414 18.86 6.01 34.12
CA GLN A 414 17.58 6.70 34.09
C GLN A 414 16.84 6.29 32.81
N PRO A 415 15.75 5.51 32.91
CA PRO A 415 15.15 4.96 34.15
C PRO A 415 16.04 3.92 34.85
N ALA A 416 15.88 3.78 36.17
CA ALA A 416 16.65 2.85 36.99
C ALA A 416 16.22 1.40 36.73
N ASP A 417 17.20 0.51 36.57
CA ASP A 417 17.00 -0.93 36.41
C ASP A 417 16.05 -1.36 35.28
N ASP A 418 16.05 -0.59 34.19
CA ASP A 418 15.23 -0.81 33.00
C ASP A 418 15.86 -1.84 32.06
N CYS A 419 15.36 -3.08 32.13
CA CYS A 419 15.81 -4.18 31.27
C CYS A 419 15.59 -3.85 29.78
N ALA A 420 14.41 -3.34 29.42
CA ALA A 420 14.05 -3.05 28.04
C ALA A 420 14.89 -1.88 27.50
N GLY A 421 15.15 -0.85 28.32
CA GLY A 421 16.00 0.28 27.94
C GLY A 421 17.42 -0.11 27.52
N CYS A 422 17.99 -1.19 28.08
CA CYS A 422 19.32 -1.68 27.68
C CYS A 422 19.28 -2.76 26.59
N HIS A 423 18.33 -3.70 26.67
CA HIS A 423 18.29 -4.89 25.81
C HIS A 423 17.41 -4.71 24.56
N MET A 424 16.49 -3.74 24.53
CA MET A 424 15.58 -3.44 23.42
C MET A 424 15.70 -1.97 23.01
N GLN A 425 16.93 -1.53 22.73
CA GLN A 425 17.22 -0.11 22.46
C GLN A 425 16.41 0.42 21.27
N LYS A 426 15.93 1.66 21.39
CA LYS A 426 15.30 2.38 20.29
C LYS A 426 16.33 2.68 19.20
N ARG A 427 15.94 2.52 17.95
CA ARG A 427 16.71 2.89 16.76
C ARG A 427 15.97 3.99 16.01
N ASP A 428 16.71 4.99 15.53
CA ASP A 428 16.15 6.01 14.66
C ASP A 428 15.73 5.37 13.33
N VAL A 429 14.57 5.76 12.82
CA VAL A 429 14.08 5.38 11.49
C VAL A 429 14.59 6.44 10.52
N ARG A 430 15.41 6.05 9.53
CA ARG A 430 16.02 7.02 8.60
C ARG A 430 15.04 7.50 7.54
N GLU A 431 14.08 6.65 7.18
CA GLU A 431 13.06 6.85 6.16
C GLU A 431 11.93 7.75 6.64
N ILE A 432 11.62 7.73 7.94
CA ILE A 432 10.59 8.56 8.55
C ILE A 432 11.28 9.51 9.51
N SER A 433 11.49 10.74 9.04
CA SER A 433 12.08 11.81 9.85
C SER A 433 11.43 11.88 11.23
N HIS A 434 12.28 12.04 12.26
CA HIS A 434 11.86 12.22 13.65
C HIS A 434 11.17 11.01 14.32
N SER A 435 11.16 9.81 13.70
CA SER A 435 10.59 8.58 14.28
C SER A 435 11.66 7.63 14.84
N SER A 436 11.30 6.85 15.88
CA SER A 436 12.18 5.83 16.46
C SER A 436 11.39 4.58 16.85
N ILE A 437 11.97 3.39 16.67
CA ILE A 437 11.32 2.11 16.96
C ILE A 437 12.17 1.28 17.91
N THR A 438 11.50 0.60 18.85
CA THR A 438 12.10 -0.35 19.79
C THR A 438 12.58 -1.60 19.05
N ASN A 439 13.84 -1.96 19.22
CA ASN A 439 14.41 -3.15 18.60
C ASN A 439 13.94 -4.43 19.32
N HIS A 440 13.24 -5.31 18.60
CA HIS A 440 12.69 -6.55 19.14
C HIS A 440 13.67 -7.74 19.13
N ARG A 441 14.94 -7.54 18.73
CA ARG A 441 15.99 -8.58 18.75
C ARG A 441 16.50 -8.93 20.15
N ILE A 442 16.20 -8.10 21.16
CA ILE A 442 16.49 -8.33 22.59
C ILE A 442 17.96 -8.71 22.81
N LEU A 443 18.86 -7.75 22.62
CA LEU A 443 20.31 -7.96 22.60
C LEU A 443 20.84 -8.12 24.01
N THR A 444 21.75 -9.06 24.26
CA THR A 444 22.46 -9.13 25.54
C THR A 444 23.47 -7.98 25.66
N ARG A 445 24.13 -7.63 24.53
CA ARG A 445 25.08 -6.53 24.43
C ARG A 445 24.78 -5.70 23.19
N PRO A 446 24.99 -4.36 23.20
CA PRO A 446 24.69 -3.52 22.04
C PRO A 446 25.44 -3.93 20.77
N ASP A 447 26.65 -4.50 20.92
CA ASP A 447 27.54 -4.98 19.87
C ASP A 447 27.32 -6.44 19.46
N GLU A 448 26.28 -7.11 19.99
CA GLU A 448 25.98 -8.50 19.64
C GLU A 448 25.75 -8.62 18.12
N PRO A 449 26.47 -9.50 17.40
CA PRO A 449 26.27 -9.67 15.97
C PRO A 449 24.92 -10.37 15.68
N PHE A 450 24.48 -10.32 14.43
CA PHE A 450 23.35 -11.14 13.97
C PHE A 450 23.69 -12.63 14.09
N PRO A 451 22.76 -13.48 14.57
CA PRO A 451 23.00 -14.92 14.63
C PRO A 451 23.04 -15.52 13.21
N ASP A 452 23.73 -16.65 13.04
CA ASP A 452 23.86 -17.31 11.73
C ASP A 452 22.51 -17.61 11.07
N ILE A 453 21.50 -17.92 11.88
CA ILE A 453 20.14 -18.19 11.40
C ILE A 453 19.54 -17.01 10.63
N ALA A 454 19.94 -15.76 10.91
CA ALA A 454 19.46 -14.59 10.17
C ALA A 454 19.84 -14.64 8.68
N PHE A 455 20.91 -15.38 8.35
CA PHE A 455 21.45 -15.50 6.99
C PHE A 455 21.13 -16.86 6.34
N GLN A 456 20.33 -17.70 6.99
CA GLN A 456 20.06 -19.09 6.60
C GLN A 456 18.56 -19.45 6.67
N GLN A 457 17.68 -18.46 6.48
CA GLN A 457 16.22 -18.67 6.54
C GLN A 457 15.57 -19.00 5.19
N THR A 458 16.34 -18.93 4.09
CA THR A 458 15.86 -19.38 2.78
C THR A 458 15.76 -20.90 2.74
N THR A 459 15.06 -21.43 1.74
CA THR A 459 14.80 -22.88 1.61
C THR A 459 15.27 -23.36 0.24
N PRO A 460 15.50 -24.66 0.02
CA PRO A 460 15.83 -25.15 -1.32
C PRO A 460 14.78 -24.80 -2.38
N ALA A 461 13.51 -24.70 -1.99
CA ALA A 461 12.39 -24.35 -2.86
C ALA A 461 12.23 -22.82 -3.07
N LEU A 462 12.80 -22.00 -2.18
CA LEU A 462 12.81 -20.54 -2.24
C LEU A 462 14.19 -20.04 -1.77
N PRO A 463 15.23 -20.17 -2.61
CA PRO A 463 16.62 -19.98 -2.17
C PRO A 463 17.03 -18.51 -2.04
N ASP A 464 16.22 -17.60 -2.58
CA ASP A 464 16.53 -16.18 -2.74
C ASP A 464 15.56 -15.25 -2.00
N LEU A 465 14.52 -15.78 -1.35
CA LEU A 465 13.59 -15.02 -0.51
C LEU A 465 13.32 -15.77 0.79
N ILE A 466 13.07 -15.01 1.86
CA ILE A 466 12.57 -15.50 3.13
C ILE A 466 11.05 -15.36 3.12
N HIS A 467 10.35 -16.47 3.38
CA HIS A 467 8.90 -16.45 3.61
C HIS A 467 8.66 -16.29 5.11
N LEU A 468 8.15 -15.13 5.50
CA LEU A 468 8.07 -14.71 6.91
C LEU A 468 6.86 -15.27 7.65
N ASN A 469 5.78 -15.59 6.94
CA ASN A 469 4.51 -16.02 7.51
C ASN A 469 3.98 -17.37 6.98
N PRO A 470 4.82 -18.41 6.75
CA PRO A 470 4.32 -19.69 6.26
C PRO A 470 3.26 -20.25 7.22
N ALA A 471 2.20 -20.84 6.67
CA ALA A 471 1.17 -21.47 7.49
C ALA A 471 1.79 -22.51 8.44
N PRO A 472 1.26 -22.70 9.67
CA PRO A 472 1.75 -23.70 10.60
C PRO A 472 1.88 -25.08 9.95
N GLY A 473 3.04 -25.72 10.11
CA GLY A 473 3.35 -27.01 9.49
C GLY A 473 3.68 -26.96 7.99
N LYS A 474 3.73 -25.79 7.37
CA LYS A 474 4.08 -25.59 5.94
C LYS A 474 5.43 -24.90 5.72
N LYS A 475 6.27 -24.82 6.75
CA LYS A 475 7.64 -24.28 6.64
C LYS A 475 8.42 -25.05 5.57
N GLY A 476 9.08 -24.33 4.65
CA GLY A 476 9.79 -24.93 3.52
C GLY A 476 8.97 -25.03 2.23
N ILE A 477 7.66 -24.81 2.28
CA ILE A 477 6.80 -24.79 1.09
C ILE A 477 6.71 -23.33 0.61
N PRO A 478 7.12 -23.02 -0.63
CA PRO A 478 7.06 -21.67 -1.13
C PRO A 478 5.61 -21.24 -1.41
N PRO A 479 5.33 -19.93 -1.48
CA PRO A 479 4.08 -19.43 -2.03
C PRO A 479 3.84 -19.93 -3.46
N SER A 480 2.60 -19.79 -3.93
CA SER A 480 2.24 -20.18 -5.31
C SER A 480 3.04 -19.40 -6.37
N ALA A 481 3.19 -19.96 -7.57
CA ALA A 481 3.89 -19.29 -8.66
C ALA A 481 3.27 -17.92 -9.01
N LEU A 482 1.94 -17.75 -8.94
CA LEU A 482 1.28 -16.44 -9.15
C LEU A 482 1.68 -15.41 -8.09
N VAL A 483 1.84 -15.84 -6.84
CA VAL A 483 2.32 -14.97 -5.75
C VAL A 483 3.78 -14.59 -5.99
N LEU A 484 4.63 -15.56 -6.36
CA LEU A 484 6.04 -15.31 -6.66
C LEU A 484 6.23 -14.41 -7.89
N LEU A 485 5.40 -14.54 -8.93
CA LEU A 485 5.44 -13.67 -10.11
C LEU A 485 5.22 -12.20 -9.71
N GLN A 486 4.20 -11.94 -8.89
CA GLN A 486 3.93 -10.59 -8.38
C GLN A 486 5.06 -10.10 -7.46
N ALA A 487 5.51 -10.96 -6.54
CA ALA A 487 6.58 -10.62 -5.61
C ALA A 487 7.87 -10.21 -6.33
N TYR A 488 8.33 -11.02 -7.29
CA TYR A 488 9.52 -10.69 -8.08
C TYR A 488 9.28 -9.47 -8.97
N GLY A 489 8.06 -9.28 -9.49
CA GLY A 489 7.69 -8.10 -10.27
C GLY A 489 7.84 -6.79 -9.48
N GLU A 490 7.37 -6.76 -8.23
CA GLU A 490 7.51 -5.60 -7.34
C GLU A 490 8.98 -5.42 -6.87
N LEU A 491 9.70 -6.52 -6.61
CA LEU A 491 11.09 -6.46 -6.16
C LEU A 491 12.05 -5.92 -7.24
N VAL A 492 11.78 -6.15 -8.53
CA VAL A 492 12.67 -5.74 -9.64
C VAL A 492 12.97 -4.24 -9.64
N GLU A 493 12.06 -3.40 -9.14
CA GLU A 493 12.26 -1.95 -9.07
C GLU A 493 13.44 -1.56 -8.19
N LYS A 494 13.59 -2.22 -7.04
CA LYS A 494 14.67 -1.96 -6.05
C LYS A 494 15.84 -2.94 -6.18
N HIS A 495 15.57 -4.12 -6.73
CA HIS A 495 16.49 -5.25 -6.84
C HIS A 495 16.43 -5.85 -8.26
N PRO A 496 17.05 -5.19 -9.26
CA PRO A 496 16.99 -5.62 -10.66
C PRO A 496 17.46 -7.06 -10.92
N GLU A 497 18.26 -7.64 -10.01
CA GLU A 497 18.70 -9.04 -10.07
C GLU A 497 17.54 -10.05 -10.08
N TYR A 498 16.37 -9.70 -9.51
CA TYR A 498 15.20 -10.58 -9.52
C TYR A 498 14.49 -10.68 -10.86
N LEU A 499 14.89 -9.90 -11.88
CA LEU A 499 14.28 -9.96 -13.21
C LEU A 499 14.41 -11.36 -13.84
N THR A 500 15.53 -12.04 -13.59
CA THR A 500 15.72 -13.43 -14.06
C THR A 500 14.72 -14.38 -13.39
N ARG A 501 14.45 -14.17 -12.09
CA ARG A 501 13.49 -14.97 -11.34
C ARG A 501 12.06 -14.71 -11.78
N TYR A 502 11.71 -13.45 -11.97
CA TYR A 502 10.44 -13.04 -12.56
C TYR A 502 10.16 -13.77 -13.87
N TYR A 503 11.10 -13.75 -14.83
CA TYR A 503 10.90 -14.45 -16.10
C TYR A 503 10.90 -15.97 -15.97
N THR A 504 11.68 -16.53 -15.05
CA THR A 504 11.67 -17.99 -14.80
C THR A 504 10.28 -18.45 -14.32
N VAL A 505 9.68 -17.71 -13.39
CA VAL A 505 8.34 -18.00 -12.88
C VAL A 505 7.28 -17.74 -13.96
N LEU A 506 7.44 -16.68 -14.76
CA LEU A 506 6.56 -16.40 -15.89
C LEU A 506 6.56 -17.54 -16.91
N ASP A 507 7.73 -18.07 -17.29
CA ASP A 507 7.86 -19.19 -18.22
C ASP A 507 7.23 -20.49 -17.69
N GLN A 508 7.25 -20.69 -16.37
CA GLN A 508 6.53 -21.78 -15.72
C GLN A 508 5.01 -21.57 -15.84
N LEU A 509 4.54 -20.39 -15.47
CA LEU A 509 3.11 -20.05 -15.49
C LEU A 509 2.51 -20.06 -16.90
N GLU A 510 3.27 -19.64 -17.91
CA GLU A 510 2.85 -19.72 -19.31
C GLU A 510 2.56 -21.17 -19.75
N ARG A 511 3.13 -22.18 -19.06
CA ARG A 511 2.86 -23.60 -19.34
C ARG A 511 1.75 -24.17 -18.47
N THR A 512 1.62 -23.72 -17.24
CA THR A 512 0.71 -24.31 -16.25
C THR A 512 -0.63 -23.59 -16.14
N ASP A 513 -0.64 -22.27 -16.35
CA ASP A 513 -1.80 -21.40 -16.22
C ASP A 513 -1.72 -20.24 -17.23
N PRO A 514 -1.71 -20.54 -18.55
CA PRO A 514 -1.49 -19.54 -19.58
C PRO A 514 -2.61 -18.50 -19.63
N ASP A 515 -3.83 -18.83 -19.23
CA ASP A 515 -5.00 -17.97 -19.41
C ASP A 515 -5.23 -17.01 -18.23
N ASP A 516 -4.46 -17.14 -17.13
CA ASP A 516 -4.55 -16.24 -15.98
C ASP A 516 -4.27 -14.77 -16.39
N PRO A 517 -5.07 -13.80 -15.93
CA PRO A 517 -4.92 -12.39 -16.34
C PRO A 517 -3.57 -11.77 -15.97
N LEU A 518 -2.99 -12.14 -14.82
CA LEU A 518 -1.67 -11.64 -14.40
C LEU A 518 -0.59 -12.21 -15.31
N VAL A 519 -0.71 -13.48 -15.69
CA VAL A 519 0.20 -14.15 -16.63
C VAL A 519 0.10 -13.51 -18.01
N GLN A 520 -1.11 -13.28 -18.52
CA GLN A 520 -1.35 -12.58 -19.78
C GLN A 520 -0.77 -11.16 -19.76
N GLY A 521 -0.96 -10.41 -18.68
CA GLY A 521 -0.38 -9.08 -18.53
C GLY A 521 1.15 -9.10 -18.56
N ALA A 522 1.77 -10.03 -17.83
CA ALA A 522 3.21 -10.23 -17.79
C ALA A 522 3.81 -10.64 -19.14
N ILE A 523 3.16 -11.55 -19.88
CA ILE A 523 3.57 -11.90 -21.25
C ILE A 523 3.44 -10.68 -22.16
N GLY A 524 2.35 -9.93 -22.05
CA GLY A 524 2.12 -8.70 -22.79
C GLY A 524 3.24 -7.67 -22.60
N ASN A 525 3.62 -7.41 -21.34
CA ASN A 525 4.73 -6.54 -20.98
C ASN A 525 6.08 -7.04 -21.54
N ARG A 526 6.36 -8.34 -21.44
CA ARG A 526 7.57 -8.96 -22.03
C ARG A 526 7.63 -8.77 -23.54
N GLU A 527 6.52 -9.00 -24.24
CA GLU A 527 6.44 -8.87 -25.70
C GLU A 527 6.52 -7.41 -26.15
N LEU A 528 6.00 -6.47 -25.37
CA LEU A 528 6.17 -5.02 -25.57
C LEU A 528 7.65 -4.64 -25.56
N HIS A 529 8.39 -5.05 -24.52
CA HIS A 529 9.83 -4.80 -24.40
C HIS A 529 10.65 -5.53 -25.47
N ALA A 530 10.18 -6.68 -25.96
CA ALA A 530 10.79 -7.40 -27.06
C ALA A 530 10.51 -6.79 -28.45
N GLY A 531 9.75 -5.69 -28.53
CA GLY A 531 9.37 -5.04 -29.79
C GLY A 531 8.34 -5.81 -30.61
N LYS A 532 7.65 -6.79 -30.02
CA LYS A 532 6.62 -7.62 -30.66
C LYS A 532 5.24 -7.05 -30.37
N TYR A 533 5.02 -5.81 -30.78
CA TYR A 533 3.88 -4.99 -30.34
C TYR A 533 2.51 -5.61 -30.62
N GLN A 534 2.33 -6.30 -31.76
CA GLN A 534 1.04 -6.94 -32.08
C GLN A 534 0.69 -8.03 -31.07
N LYS A 535 1.67 -8.85 -30.66
CA LYS A 535 1.48 -9.87 -29.62
C LYS A 535 1.24 -9.23 -28.25
N ALA A 536 1.96 -8.15 -27.95
CA ALA A 536 1.75 -7.40 -26.72
C ALA A 536 0.30 -6.92 -26.62
N VAL A 537 -0.25 -6.33 -27.69
CA VAL A 537 -1.67 -5.91 -27.75
C VAL A 537 -2.61 -7.08 -27.45
N GLU A 538 -2.42 -8.24 -28.09
CA GLU A 538 -3.28 -9.41 -27.91
C GLU A 538 -3.31 -9.88 -26.44
N HIS A 539 -2.13 -10.02 -25.83
CA HIS A 539 -1.99 -10.46 -24.44
C HIS A 539 -2.52 -9.42 -23.43
N LEU A 540 -2.20 -8.14 -23.63
CA LEU A 540 -2.65 -7.05 -22.74
C LEU A 540 -4.17 -6.86 -22.80
N GLN A 541 -4.77 -6.94 -24.00
CA GLN A 541 -6.23 -6.89 -24.15
C GLN A 541 -6.91 -8.06 -23.43
N ARG A 542 -6.32 -9.26 -23.49
CA ARG A 542 -6.84 -10.43 -22.79
C ARG A 542 -6.78 -10.24 -21.27
N ALA A 543 -5.66 -9.74 -20.75
CA ALA A 543 -5.51 -9.42 -19.34
C ALA A 543 -6.53 -8.36 -18.86
N ILE A 544 -6.79 -7.34 -19.67
CA ILE A 544 -7.72 -6.25 -19.34
C ILE A 544 -9.19 -6.70 -19.34
N LYS A 545 -9.56 -7.65 -20.21
CA LYS A 545 -10.95 -8.10 -20.37
C LYS A 545 -11.54 -8.73 -19.10
N GLU A 546 -10.72 -9.31 -18.25
CA GLU A 546 -11.14 -10.04 -17.03
C GLU A 546 -11.45 -9.11 -15.83
N GLY A 547 -11.55 -7.79 -16.04
CA GLY A 547 -12.25 -6.86 -15.15
C GLY A 547 -11.45 -6.27 -13.98
N HIS A 548 -10.26 -6.80 -13.65
CA HIS A 548 -9.44 -6.36 -12.52
C HIS A 548 -8.02 -5.90 -12.89
N ALA A 549 -7.83 -5.41 -14.12
CA ALA A 549 -6.52 -5.01 -14.60
C ALA A 549 -6.01 -3.72 -13.93
N LYS A 550 -4.77 -3.76 -13.41
CA LYS A 550 -4.03 -2.59 -12.94
C LYS A 550 -3.87 -1.58 -14.09
N THR A 551 -3.87 -0.28 -13.78
CA THR A 551 -3.75 0.80 -14.78
C THR A 551 -2.48 0.73 -15.62
N VAL A 552 -1.40 0.13 -15.10
CA VAL A 552 -0.17 -0.13 -15.85
C VAL A 552 -0.39 -0.98 -17.11
N LEU A 553 -1.36 -1.91 -17.11
CA LEU A 553 -1.66 -2.72 -18.30
C LEU A 553 -2.29 -1.87 -19.41
N TYR A 554 -3.03 -0.83 -19.05
CA TYR A 554 -3.59 0.12 -20.01
C TYR A 554 -2.50 1.00 -20.62
N THR A 555 -1.51 1.44 -19.83
CA THR A 555 -0.37 2.20 -20.38
C THR A 555 0.49 1.34 -21.30
N ASP A 556 0.78 0.09 -20.91
CA ASP A 556 1.51 -0.84 -21.76
C ASP A 556 0.76 -1.10 -23.07
N LEU A 557 -0.57 -1.23 -23.02
CA LEU A 557 -1.41 -1.44 -24.20
C LEU A 557 -1.40 -0.19 -25.10
N ALA A 558 -1.53 1.00 -24.51
CA ALA A 558 -1.47 2.25 -25.25
C ALA A 558 -0.10 2.43 -25.95
N ASP A 559 1.00 2.15 -25.24
CA ASP A 559 2.36 2.23 -25.79
C ASP A 559 2.54 1.23 -26.94
N ALA A 560 2.03 -0.01 -26.80
CA ALA A 560 2.04 -1.01 -27.87
C ALA A 560 1.24 -0.56 -29.11
N LEU A 561 0.06 0.06 -28.91
CA LEU A 561 -0.79 0.58 -29.99
C LEU A 561 -0.13 1.75 -30.71
N VAL A 562 0.51 2.67 -30.00
CA VAL A 562 1.28 3.79 -30.59
C VAL A 562 2.41 3.25 -31.48
N LYS A 563 3.12 2.21 -31.05
CA LYS A 563 4.18 1.58 -31.85
C LYS A 563 3.68 0.84 -33.10
N LEU A 564 2.38 0.63 -33.22
CA LEU A 564 1.71 0.04 -34.37
C LEU A 564 0.97 1.09 -35.22
N ASP A 565 1.23 2.39 -35.00
CA ASP A 565 0.54 3.50 -35.66
C ASP A 565 -0.99 3.52 -35.41
N ARG A 566 -1.44 2.91 -34.30
CA ARG A 566 -2.86 2.85 -33.87
C ARG A 566 -3.16 3.89 -32.79
N ALA A 567 -2.70 5.11 -32.99
CA ALA A 567 -2.74 6.20 -32.01
C ALA A 567 -4.16 6.56 -31.52
N SER A 568 -5.18 6.51 -32.39
CA SER A 568 -6.57 6.79 -31.99
C SER A 568 -7.12 5.74 -31.02
N GLU A 569 -6.71 4.47 -31.14
CA GLU A 569 -7.07 3.43 -30.19
C GLU A 569 -6.34 3.63 -28.85
N ALA A 570 -5.08 4.03 -28.89
CA ALA A 570 -4.31 4.36 -27.70
C ALA A 570 -4.97 5.47 -26.86
N VAL A 571 -5.56 6.51 -27.51
CA VAL A 571 -6.36 7.54 -26.82
C VAL A 571 -7.51 6.92 -26.02
N GLN A 572 -8.25 5.97 -26.62
CA GLN A 572 -9.39 5.33 -25.94
C GLN A 572 -8.94 4.51 -24.73
N VAL A 573 -7.83 3.78 -24.87
CA VAL A 573 -7.23 3.00 -23.78
C VAL A 573 -6.76 3.92 -22.65
N LEU A 574 -6.07 5.01 -22.97
CA LEU A 574 -5.61 5.99 -21.97
C LEU A 574 -6.76 6.71 -21.28
N LYS A 575 -7.87 6.99 -22.00
CA LYS A 575 -9.08 7.53 -21.39
C LYS A 575 -9.68 6.55 -20.37
N GLN A 576 -9.78 5.27 -20.72
CA GLN A 576 -10.24 4.24 -19.77
C GLN A 576 -9.34 4.14 -18.54
N ALA A 577 -8.02 4.30 -18.71
CA ALA A 577 -7.06 4.33 -17.61
C ALA A 577 -7.25 5.56 -16.72
N ALA A 578 -7.38 6.75 -17.31
CA ALA A 578 -7.60 8.00 -16.59
C ALA A 578 -8.97 8.06 -15.88
N ASP A 579 -9.99 7.39 -16.42
CA ASP A 579 -11.29 7.26 -15.75
C ASP A 579 -11.23 6.32 -14.52
N ARG A 580 -10.31 5.35 -14.52
CA ARG A 580 -10.09 4.39 -13.41
C ARG A 580 -9.22 4.95 -12.31
N ASP A 581 -8.22 5.75 -12.68
CA ASP A 581 -7.33 6.43 -11.75
C ASP A 581 -7.29 7.93 -12.06
N PRO A 582 -8.39 8.65 -11.74
CA PRO A 582 -8.58 10.04 -12.11
C PRO A 582 -7.67 11.01 -11.36
N PHE A 583 -6.85 10.53 -10.42
CA PHE A 583 -5.88 11.34 -9.68
C PHE A 583 -4.43 10.95 -9.98
N ASN A 584 -4.21 10.17 -11.04
CA ASN A 584 -2.89 9.90 -11.57
C ASN A 584 -2.46 10.95 -12.60
N ALA A 585 -1.53 11.80 -12.19
CA ALA A 585 -1.01 12.89 -13.02
C ALA A 585 -0.35 12.38 -14.31
N GLU A 586 0.41 11.28 -14.22
CA GLU A 586 1.15 10.72 -15.36
C GLU A 586 0.20 10.17 -16.42
N LEU A 587 -0.81 9.39 -16.03
CA LEU A 587 -1.82 8.85 -16.96
C LEU A 587 -2.53 9.97 -17.73
N ARG A 588 -2.88 11.05 -17.03
CA ARG A 588 -3.55 12.19 -17.66
C ARG A 588 -2.64 12.98 -18.59
N LYS A 589 -1.38 13.19 -18.21
CA LYS A 589 -0.38 13.79 -19.09
C LYS A 589 -0.17 12.96 -20.35
N ARG A 590 -0.07 11.64 -20.22
CA ARG A 590 0.02 10.71 -21.37
C ARG A 590 -1.20 10.84 -22.27
N LEU A 591 -2.41 10.88 -21.72
CA LEU A 591 -3.64 11.11 -22.49
C LEU A 591 -3.60 12.45 -23.24
N ILE A 592 -3.21 13.54 -22.58
CA ILE A 592 -3.10 14.87 -23.20
C ILE A 592 -2.09 14.84 -24.35
N VAL A 593 -0.91 14.28 -24.14
CA VAL A 593 0.12 14.13 -25.19
C VAL A 593 -0.43 13.31 -26.37
N GLN A 594 -1.12 12.22 -26.09
CA GLN A 594 -1.67 11.36 -27.14
C GLN A 594 -2.75 12.08 -27.96
N LEU A 595 -3.61 12.87 -27.31
CA LEU A 595 -4.63 13.70 -27.97
C LEU A 595 -3.98 14.75 -28.89
N ILE A 596 -2.90 15.39 -28.44
CA ILE A 596 -2.12 16.34 -29.23
C ILE A 596 -1.54 15.67 -30.48
N GLN A 597 -0.96 14.48 -30.33
CA GLN A 597 -0.37 13.73 -31.45
C GLN A 597 -1.38 13.36 -32.53
N VAL A 598 -2.61 13.00 -32.15
CA VAL A 598 -3.70 12.72 -33.10
C VAL A 598 -4.41 13.99 -33.58
N LYS A 599 -3.90 15.17 -33.21
CA LYS A 599 -4.46 16.50 -33.53
C LYS A 599 -5.88 16.75 -33.01
N ASP A 600 -6.28 16.05 -31.94
CA ASP A 600 -7.53 16.29 -31.25
C ASP A 600 -7.35 17.41 -30.21
N HIS A 601 -7.12 18.62 -30.73
CA HIS A 601 -6.81 19.80 -29.93
C HIS A 601 -7.96 20.22 -29.01
N VAL A 602 -9.20 19.93 -29.42
CA VAL A 602 -10.41 20.23 -28.63
C VAL A 602 -10.42 19.40 -27.35
N ASN A 603 -10.28 18.07 -27.48
CA ASN A 603 -10.23 17.21 -26.30
C ASN A 603 -8.94 17.40 -25.51
N ALA A 604 -7.80 17.66 -26.16
CA ALA A 604 -6.54 17.97 -25.47
C ALA A 604 -6.71 19.19 -24.54
N ARG A 605 -7.31 20.28 -25.03
CA ARG A 605 -7.58 21.49 -24.22
C ARG A 605 -8.49 21.18 -23.04
N ALA A 606 -9.59 20.45 -23.27
CA ALA A 606 -10.51 20.06 -22.20
C ALA A 606 -9.82 19.20 -21.12
N GLN A 607 -8.96 18.26 -21.52
CA GLN A 607 -8.19 17.44 -20.58
C GLN A 607 -7.12 18.26 -19.84
N MET A 608 -6.52 19.27 -20.47
CA MET A 608 -5.59 20.19 -19.80
C MET A 608 -6.29 21.05 -18.73
N GLU A 609 -7.51 21.51 -19.01
CA GLU A 609 -8.32 22.27 -18.06
C GLU A 609 -8.70 21.43 -16.83
N ASP A 610 -9.21 20.21 -17.04
CA ASP A 610 -9.50 19.26 -15.95
C ASP A 610 -8.22 18.88 -15.19
N TYR A 611 -7.08 18.71 -15.88
CA TYR A 611 -5.80 18.44 -15.24
C TYR A 611 -5.39 19.56 -14.28
N VAL A 612 -5.39 20.82 -14.74
CA VAL A 612 -4.94 21.96 -13.91
C VAL A 612 -5.85 22.16 -12.69
N GLN A 613 -7.15 21.82 -12.78
CA GLN A 613 -8.04 21.85 -11.63
C GLN A 613 -7.71 20.78 -10.57
N ARG A 614 -7.20 19.62 -10.99
CA ARG A 614 -6.84 18.50 -10.09
C ARG A 614 -5.42 18.62 -9.55
N PHE A 615 -4.49 19.12 -10.37
CA PHE A 615 -3.08 19.27 -10.04
C PHE A 615 -2.67 20.74 -10.14
N PRO A 616 -3.24 21.62 -9.31
CA PRO A 616 -3.01 23.05 -9.41
C PRO A 616 -1.55 23.42 -9.14
N ALA A 617 -0.74 22.56 -8.50
CA ALA A 617 0.68 22.77 -8.27
C ALA A 617 1.58 22.52 -9.50
N ASP A 618 1.08 21.89 -10.57
CA ASP A 618 1.86 21.62 -11.77
C ASP A 618 2.06 22.89 -12.63
N SER A 619 3.16 23.61 -12.38
CA SER A 619 3.48 24.87 -13.04
C SER A 619 3.65 24.73 -14.55
N PHE A 620 4.18 23.59 -15.00
CA PHE A 620 4.33 23.29 -16.42
C PHE A 620 2.97 23.25 -17.11
N MET A 621 2.01 22.50 -16.57
CA MET A 621 0.68 22.37 -17.16
C MET A 621 -0.12 23.67 -17.09
N ARG A 622 0.02 24.46 -16.02
CA ARG A 622 -0.59 25.81 -15.94
C ARG A 622 -0.08 26.73 -17.03
N GLN A 623 1.25 26.81 -17.20
CA GLN A 623 1.86 27.66 -18.23
C GLN A 623 1.48 27.20 -19.64
N LEU A 624 1.41 25.88 -19.85
CA LEU A 624 1.02 25.31 -21.12
C LEU A 624 -0.43 25.67 -21.47
N LEU A 625 -1.36 25.50 -20.53
CA LEU A 625 -2.77 25.87 -20.71
C LEU A 625 -2.93 27.37 -21.00
N ALA A 626 -2.22 28.24 -20.27
CA ALA A 626 -2.25 29.68 -20.49
C ALA A 626 -1.78 30.08 -21.91
N ARG A 627 -0.75 29.40 -22.45
CA ARG A 627 -0.29 29.60 -23.84
C ARG A 627 -1.36 29.17 -24.85
N VAL A 628 -1.98 28.02 -24.62
CA VAL A 628 -3.07 27.52 -25.49
C VAL A 628 -4.28 28.47 -25.46
N GLN A 629 -4.65 29.02 -24.30
CA GLN A 629 -5.79 29.93 -24.15
C GLN A 629 -5.54 31.33 -24.72
N SER A 630 -4.38 31.93 -24.45
CA SER A 630 -4.05 33.29 -24.94
C SER A 630 -4.00 33.39 -26.47
N MET A 631 -3.65 32.31 -27.16
CA MET A 631 -3.62 32.27 -28.63
C MET A 631 -4.98 31.98 -29.27
N GLY A 632 -5.95 31.47 -28.51
CA GLY A 632 -7.34 31.27 -28.95
C GLY A 632 -8.20 32.54 -28.87
N GLN A 633 -7.80 33.51 -28.03
CA GLN A 633 -8.45 34.82 -27.90
C GLN A 633 -7.91 35.88 -28.87
N ALA A 634 -6.79 35.60 -29.56
CA ALA A 634 -6.27 36.42 -30.63
C ALA A 634 -6.96 36.06 -31.97
N LYS A 635 -8.25 36.39 -32.09
CA LYS A 635 -9.00 36.37 -33.35
C LYS A 635 -9.89 37.59 -33.48
#